data_AF-A0A6L5Z7A6-F1
#
_entry.id   AF-A0A6L5Z7A6-F1
#
_cell.length_a   1.000
_cell.length_b   1.000
_cell.length_c   1.000
_cell.angle_alpha   90.00
_cell.angle_beta   90.00
_cell.angle_gamma   90.00
#
_symmetry.space_group_name_H-M   'P 1'
#
loop_
_entity.id
_entity.type
_entity.pdbx_description
1 polymer ?
#
loop_
_entity_poly.entity_id
_entity_poly.type
_entity_poly.pdbx_seq_one_letter_code
_entity_poly.pdbx_strand_id
1 'polypeptide(L)' 'MKRDREERDRLVRQEVLVPDSDPDLYRFSRDHLFGSSSVAGGVVKDGNCSGPQSWRRPSDGKTIKEALG' A
#
# COMPACT_ATOMS: atom_id res chain seq x y z
N MET A 1 -11.08 6.83 -12.63
CA MET A 1 -10.80 7.70 -11.45
C MET A 1 -9.90 6.93 -10.49
N LYS A 2 -8.69 7.43 -10.22
CA LYS A 2 -7.72 6.82 -9.29
C LYS A 2 -8.16 7.16 -7.86
N ARG A 3 -9.04 6.33 -7.27
CA ARG A 3 -9.58 6.53 -5.91
C ARG A 3 -8.50 6.55 -4.83
N ASP A 4 -7.41 5.82 -5.04
CA ASP A 4 -6.32 5.71 -4.07
C ASP A 4 -5.35 6.91 -4.07
N ARG A 5 -5.48 7.80 -5.07
CA ARG A 5 -4.62 9.00 -5.17
C ARG A 5 -4.90 9.97 -4.01
N GLU A 6 -6.16 10.09 -3.60
CA GLU A 6 -6.54 10.93 -2.47
C GLU A 6 -5.94 10.41 -1.15
N GLU A 7 -5.94 9.08 -0.95
CA GLU A 7 -5.38 8.47 0.26
C GLU A 7 -3.85 8.59 0.28
N ARG A 8 -3.18 8.37 -0.86
CA ARG A 8 -1.74 8.62 -0.99
C ARG A 8 -1.39 10.06 -0.65
N ASP A 9 -2.09 11.03 -1.24
CA ASP A 9 -1.83 12.45 -1.03
C ASP A 9 -2.12 12.86 0.42
N ARG A 10 -3.09 12.22 1.08
CA ARG A 10 -3.35 12.38 2.52
C ARG A 10 -2.18 11.86 3.36
N LEU A 11 -1.62 10.68 3.05
CA LEU A 11 -0.47 10.14 3.76
C LEU A 11 0.79 10.98 3.56
N VAL A 12 0.96 11.58 2.38
CA VAL A 12 2.03 12.56 2.12
C VAL A 12 1.85 13.79 3.00
N ARG A 13 0.64 14.36 3.06
CA ARG A 13 0.32 15.51 3.93
C ARG A 13 0.49 15.21 5.43
N GLN A 14 0.35 13.95 5.82
CA GLN A 14 0.53 13.51 7.21
C GLN A 14 1.99 13.14 7.54
N GLU A 15 2.91 13.31 6.59
CA GLU A 15 4.32 12.91 6.73
C GLU A 15 4.47 11.41 7.09
N VAL A 16 3.49 10.62 6.67
CA VAL A 16 3.54 9.15 6.74
C VAL A 16 4.27 8.64 5.51
N LEU A 17 3.91 9.17 4.34
CA LEU A 17 4.59 8.94 3.08
C LEU A 17 5.52 10.13 2.81
N VAL A 18 6.82 9.91 2.73
CA VAL A 18 7.80 10.95 2.40
C VAL A 18 8.46 10.60 1.07
N PRO A 19 8.87 11.58 0.25
CA PRO A 19 9.67 11.30 -0.93
C PRO A 19 10.95 10.57 -0.51
N ASP A 20 11.33 9.53 -1.26
CA ASP A 20 12.58 8.81 -1.02
C ASP A 20 13.77 9.56 -1.66
N SER A 21 14.98 9.00 -1.55
CA SER A 21 16.14 9.52 -2.30
C SER A 21 15.96 9.33 -3.81
N ASP A 22 15.19 8.32 -4.21
CA ASP A 22 14.69 8.16 -5.57
C ASP A 22 13.46 9.07 -5.79
N PRO A 23 13.51 10.02 -6.75
CA PRO A 23 12.42 10.96 -7.00
C PRO A 23 11.12 10.31 -7.49
N ASP A 24 11.18 9.07 -8.00
CA ASP A 24 10.00 8.34 -8.46
C ASP A 24 9.34 7.50 -7.35
N LEU A 25 9.95 7.44 -6.16
CA LEU A 25 9.50 6.60 -5.05
C LEU A 25 9.12 7.42 -3.82
N TYR A 26 8.18 6.86 -3.07
CA TYR A 26 7.84 7.32 -1.73
C TYR A 26 8.18 6.23 -0.71
N ARG A 27 8.60 6.66 0.46
CA ARG A 27 8.91 5.81 1.60
C ARG A 27 7.96 6.07 2.76
N PHE A 28 7.57 5.01 3.45
CA PHE A 28 6.89 5.15 4.72
C PHE A 28 7.89 5.57 5.79
N SER A 29 7.71 6.77 6.34
CA SER A 29 8.55 7.27 7.44
C SER A 29 8.20 6.65 8.79
N ARG A 30 7.00 6.06 8.90
CA ARG A 30 6.49 5.42 10.11
C ARG A 30 5.55 4.29 9.75
N ASP A 31 5.35 3.38 10.70
CA ASP A 31 4.37 2.30 10.54
C ASP A 31 2.96 2.90 10.40
N HIS A 32 2.23 2.41 9.40
CA HIS A 32 0.87 2.84 9.11
C HIS A 32 -0.04 1.63 8.92
N LEU A 33 -1.09 1.57 9.74
CA LEU A 33 -2.11 0.54 9.63
C LEU A 33 -3.21 0.99 8.68
N PHE A 34 -3.29 0.35 7.51
CA PHE A 34 -4.38 0.56 6.58
C PHE A 34 -5.66 -0.14 7.03
N GLY A 35 -6.80 0.51 6.82
CA GLY A 35 -8.11 -0.10 7.11
C GLY A 35 -8.48 -1.27 6.18
N SER A 36 -7.77 -1.44 5.05
CA SER A 36 -7.91 -2.63 4.21
C SER A 36 -6.64 -2.92 3.40
N SER A 37 -6.44 -4.20 3.07
CA SER A 37 -5.32 -4.64 2.24
C SER A 37 -5.38 -4.11 0.81
N SER A 38 -6.58 -3.88 0.25
CA SER A 38 -6.74 -3.28 -1.08
C SER A 38 -6.32 -1.81 -1.09
N VAL A 39 -6.69 -1.02 -0.08
CA VAL A 39 -6.25 0.39 0.04
C VAL A 39 -4.74 0.48 0.20
N ALA A 40 -4.15 -0.37 1.05
CA ALA A 40 -2.69 -0.46 1.17
C ALA A 40 -2.04 -0.72 -0.20
N GLY A 41 -2.61 -1.67 -0.96
CA GLY A 41 -2.12 -2.01 -2.29
C GLY A 41 -2.29 -0.88 -3.28
N GLY A 42 -3.40 -0.14 -3.18
CA GLY A 42 -3.70 1.05 -3.98
C GLY A 42 -2.65 2.14 -3.84
N VAL A 43 -2.28 2.44 -2.58
CA VAL A 43 -1.28 3.43 -2.24
C VAL A 43 0.12 2.99 -2.67
N VAL A 44 0.52 1.74 -2.38
CA VAL A 44 1.87 1.25 -2.68
C VAL A 44 2.08 1.06 -4.19
N LYS A 45 1.05 0.62 -4.93
CA LYS A 45 1.14 0.35 -6.38
C LYS A 45 0.78 1.57 -7.25
N ASP A 46 0.34 2.68 -6.66
CA ASP A 46 -0.27 3.84 -7.35
C ASP A 46 -1.38 3.44 -8.34
N GLY A 47 -2.17 2.43 -7.99
CA GLY A 47 -3.16 1.86 -8.89
C GLY A 47 -3.99 0.75 -8.27
N ASN A 48 -5.04 0.35 -8.99
CA ASN A 48 -6.03 -0.58 -8.45
C ASN A 48 -5.36 -1.91 -8.04
N CYS A 49 -5.56 -2.31 -6.79
CA CYS A 49 -4.92 -3.48 -6.22
C CYS A 49 -5.96 -4.38 -5.55
N SER A 50 -6.04 -5.63 -6.02
CA SER A 50 -6.75 -6.69 -5.29
C SER A 50 -5.85 -7.17 -4.15
N GLY A 51 -5.83 -6.40 -3.06
CA GLY A 51 -4.94 -6.63 -1.92
C GLY A 51 -4.88 -8.10 -1.49
N PRO A 52 -6.02 -8.76 -1.21
CA PRO A 52 -6.03 -10.16 -0.78
C PRO A 52 -5.30 -11.12 -1.72
N GLN A 53 -5.31 -10.86 -3.03
CA GLN A 53 -4.68 -11.72 -4.05
C GLN A 53 -3.27 -11.24 -4.45
N SER A 54 -2.89 -10.01 -4.09
CA SER A 54 -1.62 -9.40 -4.54
C SER A 54 -0.55 -9.46 -3.45
N TRP A 55 -0.94 -9.28 -2.19
CA TRP A 55 -0.03 -9.36 -1.06
C TRP A 55 0.30 -10.81 -0.76
N ARG A 56 1.59 -11.15 -0.79
CA ARG A 56 2.10 -12.48 -0.45
C ARG A 56 2.87 -12.43 0.85
N ARG A 57 2.67 -13.45 1.68
CA ARG A 57 3.48 -13.62 2.90
C ARG A 57 4.86 -14.12 2.49
N PRO A 58 5.95 -13.50 2.97
CA PRO A 58 7.30 -13.93 2.62
C PRO A 58 7.65 -15.32 3.18
N SER A 59 6.93 -15.79 4.20
CA SER A 59 7.17 -17.09 4.84
C SER A 59 6.80 -18.29 3.98
N ASP A 60 5.71 -18.20 3.21
CA ASP A 60 5.13 -19.33 2.48
C ASP A 60 4.70 -18.98 1.04
N GLY A 61 4.89 -17.72 0.62
CA GLY A 61 4.50 -17.22 -0.69
C GLY A 61 2.99 -17.12 -0.91
N LYS A 62 2.17 -17.51 0.07
CA LYS A 62 0.70 -17.51 -0.06
C LYS A 62 0.16 -16.10 -0.03
N THR A 63 -0.87 -15.88 -0.82
CA THR A 63 -1.60 -14.62 -0.81
C THR A 63 -2.39 -14.47 0.49
N ILE A 64 -2.73 -13.23 0.88
CA ILE A 64 -3.61 -12.98 2.04
C ILE A 64 -4.93 -13.77 1.91
N LYS A 65 -5.48 -13.89 0.70
CA LYS A 65 -6.69 -14.67 0.42
C LYS A 65 -6.47 -16.15 0.73
N GLU A 66 -5.39 -16.75 0.22
CA GLU A 66 -5.08 -18.15 0.49
C GLU A 66 -4.76 -18.43 1.97
N ALA A 67 -4.22 -17.44 2.68
CA ALA A 67 -3.92 -17.55 4.10
C ALA A 67 -5.16 -17.39 4.99
N LEU A 68 -6.19 -16.68 4.53
CA LEU A 68 -7.41 -16.37 5.29
C LEU A 68 -8.65 -17.19 4.89
N GLY A 69 -8.66 -17.79 3.69
CA GLY A 69 -9.77 -18.64 3.19
C GLY A 69 -10.55 -17.99 2.05
#